data_AF-A0A834EUU5-F1
#
_entry.id   AF-A0A834EUU5-F1
#
_cell.length_a   1.000
_cell.length_b   1.000
_cell.length_c   1.000
_cell.angle_alpha   90.00
_cell.angle_beta   90.00
_cell.angle_gamma   90.00
#
_symmetry.space_group_name_H-M   'P 1'
#
loop_
_entity.id
_entity.type
_entity.pdbx_description
1 polymer ?
#
loop_
_entity_poly.entity_id
_entity_poly.type
_entity_poly.pdbx_seq_one_letter_code
_entity_poly.pdbx_strand_id
1 'polypeptide(L)'
;MAWVPAESAVEELMPRLLPVEPCDLTEGFDPSIPPRTPQEYLRRVQIEAAQCPDVVVAQIDPKKLKRKQSVNISLSGCQPAPEGYSPTLQWQQQQVAQFSAVRQNVNRHRSHWKSQQLDSNVTMGRWLYALLACLEKPLLPEAHSLIRQLARRCSEVRLLVNSRDDERVPALNLLICLVSRYFDQRDLADEPS
;
A
#
# COMPACT_ATOMS: atom_id res chain seq x y z
N MET A 1 -35.79 28.07 -4.64
CA MET A 1 -34.31 28.04 -4.56
C MET A 1 -33.90 27.09 -3.44
N ALA A 2 -33.50 25.86 -3.78
CA ALA A 2 -32.93 24.94 -2.81
C ALA A 2 -31.45 25.27 -2.66
N TRP A 3 -31.05 25.71 -1.47
CA TRP A 3 -29.65 25.90 -1.09
C TRP A 3 -28.97 24.53 -1.11
N VAL A 4 -28.04 24.31 -2.03
CA VAL A 4 -27.18 23.12 -2.00
C VAL A 4 -26.08 23.41 -0.96
N PRO A 5 -25.95 22.60 0.10
CA PRO A 5 -24.92 22.82 1.12
C PRO A 5 -23.52 22.74 0.48
N ALA A 6 -22.64 23.66 0.88
CA ALA A 6 -21.26 23.77 0.38
C ALA A 6 -20.42 22.48 0.57
N GLU A 7 -20.86 21.56 1.43
CA GLU A 7 -20.22 20.26 1.64
C GLU A 7 -20.43 19.26 0.48
N SER A 8 -21.43 19.45 -0.38
CA SER A 8 -21.63 18.58 -1.54
C SER A 8 -20.68 18.91 -2.71
N ALA A 9 -20.08 20.10 -2.73
CA ALA A 9 -19.24 20.54 -3.84
C ALA A 9 -17.81 20.00 -3.78
N VAL A 10 -17.37 19.46 -2.63
CA VAL A 10 -15.99 18.96 -2.45
C VAL A 10 -15.78 17.54 -3.00
N GLU A 11 -16.85 16.83 -3.37
CA GLU A 11 -16.79 15.47 -3.95
C GLU A 11 -17.00 15.43 -5.47
N GLU A 12 -17.33 16.57 -6.10
CA GLU A 12 -17.59 16.62 -7.54
C GLU A 12 -16.27 16.82 -8.31
N LEU A 13 -15.97 15.93 -9.27
CA LEU A 13 -14.74 15.99 -10.07
C LEU A 13 -14.66 17.23 -10.97
N MET A 14 -15.82 17.76 -11.38
CA MET A 14 -15.96 18.96 -12.22
C MET A 14 -17.16 19.79 -11.74
N PRO A 15 -17.03 20.53 -10.62
CA PRO A 15 -18.14 21.27 -10.06
C PRO A 15 -18.54 22.44 -10.95
N ARG A 16 -19.84 22.72 -11.02
CA ARG A 16 -20.37 23.88 -11.75
C ARG A 16 -20.05 25.16 -10.98
N LEU A 17 -19.08 25.94 -11.48
CA LEU A 17 -18.66 27.19 -10.85
C LEU A 17 -19.44 28.42 -11.31
N LEU A 18 -20.07 28.34 -12.48
CA LEU A 18 -20.86 29.42 -13.05
C LEU A 18 -22.35 29.12 -12.95
N PRO A 19 -23.17 30.08 -12.50
CA PRO A 19 -24.60 29.92 -12.45
C PRO A 19 -25.14 29.87 -13.88
N VAL A 20 -25.80 28.77 -14.22
CA VAL A 20 -26.59 28.66 -15.44
C VAL A 20 -27.98 28.23 -15.02
N GLU A 21 -28.98 29.04 -15.33
CA GLU A 21 -30.36 28.73 -14.97
C GLU A 21 -30.84 27.48 -15.71
N PRO A 22 -31.65 26.61 -15.06
CA PRO A 22 -32.27 25.46 -15.72
C PRO A 22 -33.13 25.92 -16.89
N CYS A 23 -33.19 25.07 -17.92
CA CYS A 23 -33.80 25.40 -19.21
C CYS A 23 -35.32 25.66 -19.10
N ASP A 24 -35.75 26.91 -18.99
CA ASP A 24 -37.12 27.29 -19.33
C ASP A 24 -37.18 27.52 -20.85
N LEU A 25 -37.82 26.59 -21.56
CA LEU A 25 -37.90 26.49 -23.02
C LEU A 25 -38.70 27.63 -23.71
N THR A 26 -38.91 28.77 -23.05
CA THR A 26 -39.90 29.78 -23.47
C THR A 26 -39.33 30.98 -24.22
N GLU A 27 -38.01 31.16 -24.33
CA GLU A 27 -37.46 32.35 -25.00
C GLU A 27 -36.39 32.02 -26.04
N GLY A 28 -36.79 32.10 -27.32
CA GLY A 28 -36.09 32.71 -28.47
C GLY A 28 -34.57 32.58 -28.64
N PHE A 29 -33.90 31.60 -28.04
CA PHE A 29 -32.44 31.45 -28.15
C PHE A 29 -32.05 30.93 -29.55
N ASP A 30 -31.58 31.84 -30.40
CA ASP A 30 -31.02 31.52 -31.71
C ASP A 30 -29.49 31.32 -31.60
N PRO A 31 -28.99 30.07 -31.70
CA PRO A 31 -27.56 29.78 -31.61
C PRO A 31 -26.76 30.30 -32.82
N SER A 32 -27.39 30.79 -33.88
CA SER A 32 -26.71 31.32 -35.07
C SER A 32 -26.23 32.77 -34.91
N ILE A 33 -26.80 33.53 -33.96
CA ILE A 33 -26.46 34.93 -33.69
C ILE A 33 -25.40 35.00 -32.57
N PRO A 34 -24.44 35.95 -32.61
CA PRO A 34 -23.49 36.15 -31.51
C PRO A 34 -24.22 36.47 -30.20
N PRO A 35 -23.88 35.79 -29.08
CA PRO A 35 -24.53 36.02 -27.79
C PRO A 35 -24.21 37.43 -27.27
N ARG A 36 -25.21 38.08 -26.69
CA ARG A 36 -25.09 39.43 -26.11
C ARG A 36 -24.98 39.41 -24.58
N THR A 37 -25.24 38.25 -23.97
CA THR A 37 -25.16 38.05 -22.52
C THR A 37 -24.27 36.85 -22.15
N PRO A 38 -23.62 36.85 -20.96
CA PRO A 38 -22.86 35.71 -20.48
C PRO A 38 -23.68 34.41 -20.36
N GLN A 39 -24.96 34.51 -20.01
CA GLN A 39 -25.87 33.37 -19.87
C GLN A 39 -26.22 32.74 -21.22
N GLU A 40 -26.41 33.54 -22.27
CA GLU A 40 -26.56 33.04 -23.65
C GLU A 40 -25.30 32.33 -24.13
N TYR A 41 -24.13 32.88 -23.81
CA TYR A 41 -22.85 32.27 -24.15
C TYR A 41 -22.68 30.90 -23.46
N LEU A 42 -22.89 30.81 -22.14
CA LEU A 42 -22.78 29.55 -21.41
C LEU A 42 -23.79 28.49 -21.89
N ARG A 43 -24.99 28.91 -22.27
CA ARG A 43 -25.99 28.03 -22.90
C ARG A 43 -25.52 27.50 -24.24
N ARG A 44 -24.95 28.35 -25.09
CA ARG A 44 -24.36 27.94 -26.38
C ARG A 44 -23.27 26.89 -26.19
N VAL A 45 -22.38 27.14 -25.23
CA VAL A 45 -21.26 26.23 -24.89
C VAL A 45 -21.78 24.89 -24.37
N GLN A 46 -22.82 24.87 -23.52
CA GLN A 46 -23.42 23.61 -23.06
C GLN A 46 -24.03 22.80 -24.21
N ILE A 47 -24.69 23.46 -25.14
CA ILE A 47 -25.28 22.81 -26.33
C ILE A 47 -24.19 22.28 -27.26
N GLU A 48 -23.15 23.08 -27.54
CA GLU A 48 -22.01 22.68 -28.37
C GLU A 48 -21.24 21.51 -27.74
N ALA A 49 -20.95 21.59 -26.44
CA ALA A 49 -20.28 20.51 -25.71
C ALA A 49 -21.11 19.22 -25.68
N ALA A 50 -22.45 19.31 -25.57
CA ALA A 50 -23.34 18.15 -25.65
C ALA A 50 -23.39 17.51 -27.04
N GLN A 51 -23.00 18.24 -28.09
CA GLN A 51 -22.84 17.71 -29.45
C GLN A 51 -21.46 17.08 -29.67
N CYS A 52 -20.46 17.45 -28.87
CA CYS A 52 -19.15 16.82 -28.91
C CYS A 52 -19.22 15.40 -28.30
N PRO A 53 -18.46 14.43 -28.86
CA PRO A 53 -18.31 13.12 -28.22
C PRO A 53 -17.62 13.26 -26.86
N ASP A 54 -18.20 12.62 -25.85
CA ASP A 54 -17.71 12.67 -24.46
C ASP A 54 -16.29 12.09 -24.30
N VAL A 55 -15.97 11.06 -25.10
CA VAL A 55 -14.64 10.45 -25.14
C VAL A 55 -14.18 10.33 -26.59
N VAL A 56 -12.96 10.81 -26.85
CA VAL A 56 -12.27 10.66 -28.14
C VAL A 56 -10.94 9.93 -27.94
N VAL A 57 -10.61 9.02 -28.85
CA VAL A 57 -9.35 8.27 -28.81
C VAL A 57 -8.55 8.55 -30.08
N ALA A 58 -7.38 9.16 -29.93
CA ALA A 58 -6.46 9.40 -31.03
C ALA A 58 -5.51 8.20 -31.21
N GLN A 59 -5.37 7.73 -32.44
CA GLN A 59 -4.46 6.62 -32.78
C GLN A 59 -3.02 7.14 -32.90
N ILE A 60 -2.10 6.59 -32.10
CA ILE A 60 -0.68 6.95 -32.08
C ILE A 60 0.15 5.69 -32.34
N ASP A 61 1.22 5.81 -33.14
CA ASP A 61 2.15 4.70 -33.38
C ASP A 61 2.91 4.33 -32.08
N PRO A 62 2.69 3.13 -31.52
CA PRO A 62 3.29 2.72 -30.24
C PRO A 62 4.81 2.56 -30.30
N LYS A 63 5.40 2.41 -31.49
CA LYS A 63 6.86 2.27 -31.66
C LYS A 63 7.60 3.53 -31.21
N LYS A 64 6.97 4.70 -31.32
CA LYS A 64 7.56 5.98 -30.92
C LYS A 64 7.69 6.14 -29.40
N LEU A 65 6.82 5.47 -28.63
CA LEU A 65 6.76 5.57 -27.17
C LEU A 65 7.71 4.58 -26.47
N LYS A 66 7.81 3.35 -26.97
CA LYS A 66 8.64 2.29 -26.35
C LYS A 66 10.13 2.60 -26.34
N ARG A 67 10.63 3.42 -27.27
CA ARG A 67 12.07 3.73 -27.40
C ARG A 67 12.64 4.62 -26.28
N LYS A 68 11.78 5.31 -25.51
CA LYS A 68 12.21 6.29 -24.48
C LYS A 68 11.66 5.99 -23.09
N GLN A 69 11.16 4.78 -22.85
CA GLN A 69 10.60 4.43 -21.55
C GLN A 69 11.71 4.25 -20.51
N SER A 70 11.61 4.94 -19.38
CA SER A 70 12.49 4.74 -18.23
C SER A 70 12.14 3.45 -17.49
N VAL A 71 13.13 2.85 -16.83
CA VAL A 71 12.93 1.67 -15.99
C VAL A 71 12.40 2.07 -14.61
N ASN A 72 11.47 1.28 -14.07
CA ASN A 72 11.09 1.36 -12.66
C ASN A 72 11.92 0.34 -11.87
N ILE A 73 12.72 0.83 -10.93
CA ILE A 73 13.58 -0.04 -10.11
C ILE A 73 12.70 -0.67 -9.03
N SER A 74 12.48 -1.98 -9.15
CA SER A 74 11.73 -2.76 -8.16
C SER A 74 12.72 -3.46 -7.23
N LEU A 75 12.51 -3.34 -5.92
CA LEU A 75 13.30 -4.08 -4.93
C LEU A 75 12.98 -5.58 -5.02
N SER A 76 14.01 -6.41 -4.86
CA SER A 76 13.86 -7.87 -4.84
C SER A 76 13.02 -8.37 -3.66
N GLY A 77 12.51 -9.59 -3.77
CA GLY A 77 11.92 -10.35 -2.66
C GLY A 77 13.00 -10.96 -1.75
N CYS A 78 12.58 -11.86 -0.86
CA CYS A 78 13.51 -12.69 -0.09
C CYS A 78 14.16 -13.75 -0.97
N GLN A 79 15.40 -14.11 -0.66
CA GLN A 79 16.06 -15.26 -1.27
C GLN A 79 15.44 -16.56 -0.76
N PRO A 80 15.13 -17.52 -1.66
CA PRO A 80 14.55 -18.79 -1.23
C PRO A 80 15.51 -19.55 -0.30
N ALA A 81 14.95 -20.31 0.64
CA ALA A 81 15.74 -21.14 1.53
C ALA A 81 16.51 -22.21 0.70
N PRO A 82 17.78 -22.51 1.04
CA PRO A 82 18.45 -23.68 0.48
C PRO A 82 17.66 -24.96 0.74
N GLU A 83 17.85 -26.00 -0.08
CA GLU A 83 17.09 -27.25 0.02
C GLU A 83 17.14 -27.83 1.45
N GLY A 84 15.95 -28.06 2.01
CA GLY A 84 15.71 -28.56 3.37
C GLY A 84 16.09 -27.62 4.52
N TYR A 85 16.36 -26.33 4.26
CA TYR A 85 16.39 -25.27 5.28
C TYR A 85 15.03 -24.55 5.40
N SER A 86 14.11 -24.77 4.46
CA SER A 86 12.77 -24.19 4.48
C SER A 86 11.93 -24.78 5.62
N PRO A 87 11.31 -23.96 6.48
CA PRO A 87 10.45 -24.45 7.55
C PRO A 87 9.10 -24.96 7.01
N THR A 88 8.54 -25.99 7.63
CA THR A 88 7.24 -26.54 7.25
C THR A 88 6.10 -25.54 7.46
N LEU A 89 5.03 -25.66 6.67
CA LEU A 89 3.87 -24.78 6.78
C LEU A 89 3.26 -24.80 8.18
N GLN A 90 3.16 -25.99 8.78
CA GLN A 90 2.63 -26.19 10.12
C GLN A 90 3.47 -25.46 11.18
N TRP A 91 4.79 -25.56 11.09
CA TRP A 91 5.68 -24.83 11.99
C TRP A 91 5.48 -23.33 11.85
N GLN A 92 5.43 -22.81 10.63
CA GLN A 92 5.23 -21.38 10.37
C GLN A 92 3.90 -20.88 10.99
N GLN A 93 2.81 -21.62 10.80
CA GLN A 93 1.50 -21.29 11.39
C GLN A 93 1.51 -21.31 12.92
N GLN A 94 2.18 -22.31 13.51
CA GLN A 94 2.36 -22.40 14.95
C GLN A 94 3.12 -21.18 15.51
N GLN A 95 4.20 -20.77 14.86
CA GLN A 95 4.98 -19.60 15.30
C GLN A 95 4.18 -18.30 15.21
N VAL A 96 3.39 -18.12 14.15
CA VAL A 96 2.49 -16.97 13.98
C VAL A 96 1.45 -16.92 15.10
N ALA A 97 0.85 -18.07 15.45
CA ALA A 97 -0.12 -18.17 16.54
C ALA A 97 0.52 -17.84 17.90
N GLN A 98 1.67 -18.44 18.19
CA GLN A 98 2.43 -18.18 19.43
C GLN A 98 2.83 -16.71 19.55
N PHE A 99 3.30 -16.09 18.47
CA PHE A 99 3.68 -14.68 18.46
C PHE A 99 2.48 -13.76 18.73
N SER A 100 1.29 -14.12 18.24
CA SER A 100 0.06 -13.41 18.58
C SER A 100 -0.20 -13.40 20.08
N ALA A 101 -0.05 -14.55 20.74
CA ALA A 101 -0.21 -14.65 22.20
C ALA A 101 0.84 -13.84 22.96
N VAL A 102 2.11 -13.85 22.51
CA VAL A 102 3.18 -13.02 23.08
C VAL A 102 2.81 -11.54 23.01
N ARG A 103 2.31 -11.07 21.86
CA ARG A 103 1.90 -9.67 21.69
C ARG A 103 0.73 -9.28 22.57
N GLN A 104 -0.27 -10.15 22.70
CA GLN A 104 -1.38 -9.93 23.64
C GLN A 104 -0.85 -9.78 25.08
N ASN A 105 0.12 -10.60 25.47
CA ASN A 105 0.73 -10.53 26.80
C ASN A 105 1.56 -9.26 27.01
N VAL A 106 2.38 -8.87 26.03
CA VAL A 106 3.17 -7.62 26.05
C VAL A 106 2.25 -6.41 26.16
N ASN A 107 1.17 -6.38 25.37
CA ASN A 107 0.19 -5.30 25.41
C ASN A 107 -0.55 -5.23 26.76
N ARG A 108 -0.92 -6.38 27.33
CA ARG A 108 -1.59 -6.45 28.64
C ARG A 108 -0.75 -5.87 29.77
N HIS A 109 0.57 -6.04 29.70
CA HIS A 109 1.49 -5.64 30.77
C HIS A 109 2.35 -4.42 30.39
N ARG A 110 2.01 -3.70 29.32
CA ARG A 110 2.83 -2.63 28.72
C ARG A 110 3.34 -1.59 29.73
N SER A 111 2.51 -1.20 30.69
CA SER A 111 2.88 -0.22 31.72
C SER A 111 3.98 -0.74 32.66
N HIS A 112 3.96 -2.04 32.98
CA HIS A 112 4.95 -2.69 33.83
C HIS A 112 6.29 -2.92 33.09
N TRP A 113 6.23 -3.27 31.80
CA TRP A 113 7.44 -3.48 30.99
C TRP A 113 8.20 -2.19 30.69
N LYS A 114 7.52 -1.04 30.63
CA LYS A 114 8.19 0.26 30.45
C LYS A 114 9.16 0.63 31.58
N SER A 115 8.93 0.11 32.79
CA SER A 115 9.79 0.35 33.96
C SER A 115 10.93 -0.66 34.11
N GLN A 116 10.98 -1.69 33.27
CA GLN A 116 11.99 -2.75 33.38
C GLN A 116 13.06 -2.57 32.30
N GLN A 117 14.33 -2.48 32.72
CA GLN A 117 15.46 -2.45 31.79
C GLN A 117 15.68 -3.83 31.15
N LEU A 118 15.92 -3.84 29.85
CA LEU A 118 16.34 -5.04 29.14
C LEU A 118 17.81 -5.32 29.50
N ASP A 119 18.08 -6.52 30.02
CA ASP A 119 19.44 -6.94 30.39
C ASP A 119 20.42 -6.82 29.20
N SER A 120 21.68 -6.49 29.48
CA SER A 120 22.72 -6.24 28.46
C SER A 120 23.17 -7.48 27.68
N ASN A 121 22.79 -8.69 28.12
CA ASN A 121 23.17 -9.97 27.52
C ASN A 121 22.20 -10.49 26.44
N VAL A 122 21.39 -9.61 25.85
CA VAL A 122 20.38 -9.99 24.86
C VAL A 122 21.01 -10.09 23.47
N THR A 123 20.99 -11.30 22.89
CA THR A 123 21.44 -11.55 21.52
C THR A 123 20.58 -10.79 20.50
N MET A 124 21.17 -10.43 19.34
CA MET A 124 20.50 -9.60 18.31
C MET A 124 19.12 -10.13 17.88
N GLY A 125 18.95 -11.45 17.77
CA GLY A 125 17.66 -12.06 17.41
C GLY A 125 16.55 -11.83 18.44
N ARG A 126 16.88 -11.78 19.73
CA ARG A 126 15.91 -11.51 20.80
C ARG A 126 15.46 -10.06 20.79
N TRP A 127 16.37 -9.11 20.53
CA TRP A 127 16.02 -7.70 20.32
C TRP A 127 15.07 -7.52 19.14
N LEU A 128 15.40 -8.12 17.99
CA LEU A 128 14.53 -8.05 16.80
C LEU A 128 13.14 -8.62 17.09
N TYR A 129 13.06 -9.80 17.72
CA TYR A 129 11.80 -10.42 18.08
C TYR A 129 10.98 -9.56 19.08
N ALA A 130 11.64 -9.01 20.10
CA ALA A 130 10.99 -8.14 21.09
C ALA A 130 10.48 -6.84 20.45
N LEU A 131 11.27 -6.21 19.57
CA LEU A 131 10.85 -5.02 18.83
C LEU A 131 9.65 -5.31 17.92
N LEU A 132 9.65 -6.45 17.21
CA LEU A 132 8.50 -6.89 16.42
C LEU A 132 7.27 -7.12 17.31
N ALA A 133 7.43 -7.68 18.51
CA ALA A 133 6.33 -7.88 19.44
C ALA A 133 5.71 -6.54 19.90
N CYS A 134 6.54 -5.50 20.03
CA CYS A 134 6.10 -4.16 20.41
C CYS A 134 5.51 -3.31 19.26
N LEU A 135 5.61 -3.73 17.99
CA LEU A 135 5.09 -2.96 16.85
C LEU A 135 3.56 -3.02 16.79
N GLU A 136 2.85 -1.95 17.13
CA GLU A 136 1.38 -1.91 17.07
C GLU A 136 0.85 -1.85 15.61
N LYS A 137 -0.29 -2.50 15.35
CA LYS A 137 -1.01 -2.47 14.05
C LYS A 137 -2.15 -1.43 14.11
N PRO A 138 -2.49 -0.73 13.01
CA PRO A 138 -1.90 -0.82 11.66
C PRO A 138 -0.49 -0.23 11.59
N LEU A 139 0.41 -0.89 10.86
CA LEU A 139 1.78 -0.41 10.70
C LEU A 139 1.82 0.74 9.70
N LEU A 140 2.73 1.69 9.95
CA LEU A 140 3.09 2.71 8.98
C LEU A 140 3.81 2.08 7.77
N PRO A 141 3.68 2.64 6.55
CA PRO A 141 4.39 2.15 5.37
C PRO A 141 5.92 2.04 5.55
N GLU A 142 6.51 2.96 6.31
CA GLU A 142 7.94 2.97 6.64
C GLU A 142 8.31 1.76 7.50
N ALA A 143 7.47 1.43 8.48
CA ALA A 143 7.67 0.25 9.32
C ALA A 143 7.59 -1.04 8.48
N HIS A 144 6.65 -1.12 7.54
CA HIS A 144 6.59 -2.20 6.56
C HIS A 144 7.87 -2.30 5.72
N SER A 145 8.39 -1.17 5.22
CA SER A 145 9.65 -1.15 4.46
C SER A 145 10.84 -1.66 5.28
N LEU A 146 10.94 -1.25 6.55
CA LEU A 146 12.03 -1.68 7.44
C LEU A 146 11.99 -3.18 7.73
N ILE A 147 10.82 -3.73 8.09
CA ILE A 147 10.71 -5.17 8.37
C ILE A 147 10.94 -6.03 7.11
N ARG A 148 10.58 -5.52 5.91
CA ARG A 148 10.90 -6.18 4.63
C ARG A 148 12.40 -6.19 4.36
N GLN A 149 13.09 -5.07 4.58
CA GLN A 149 14.55 -5.00 4.43
C GLN A 149 15.24 -5.95 5.42
N LEU A 150 14.75 -6.04 6.65
CA LEU A 150 15.22 -7.02 7.63
C LEU A 150 15.06 -8.46 7.13
N ALA A 151 13.87 -8.83 6.66
CA ALA A 151 13.61 -10.18 6.15
C ALA A 151 14.49 -10.53 4.94
N ARG A 152 14.72 -9.58 4.02
CA ARG A 152 15.68 -9.76 2.91
C ARG A 152 17.08 -10.06 3.44
N ARG A 153 17.56 -9.25 4.39
CA ARG A 153 18.87 -9.47 5.00
C ARG A 153 18.95 -10.82 5.71
N CYS A 154 17.90 -11.24 6.40
CA CYS A 154 17.82 -12.56 7.02
C CYS A 154 17.94 -13.68 5.98
N SER A 155 17.28 -13.53 4.81
CA SER A 155 17.36 -14.51 3.74
C SER A 155 18.74 -14.58 3.09
N GLU A 156 19.44 -13.45 2.92
CA GLU A 156 20.82 -13.40 2.43
C GLU A 156 21.79 -14.08 3.40
N VAL A 157 21.67 -13.78 4.71
CA VAL A 157 22.52 -14.40 5.74
C VAL A 157 22.27 -15.91 5.82
N ARG A 158 21.02 -16.35 5.63
CA ARG A 158 20.67 -17.78 5.59
C ARG A 158 21.41 -18.54 4.49
N LEU A 159 21.73 -17.90 3.35
CA LEU A 159 22.50 -18.52 2.27
C LEU A 159 23.99 -18.73 2.63
N LEU A 160 24.52 -17.98 3.59
CA LEU A 160 25.91 -18.08 4.03
C LEU A 160 26.13 -19.17 5.09
N VAL A 161 25.06 -19.83 5.52
CA VAL A 161 25.12 -20.88 6.55
C VAL A 161 25.41 -22.23 5.90
N ASN A 162 26.47 -22.89 6.36
CA ASN A 162 26.94 -24.16 5.81
C ASN A 162 26.34 -25.40 6.49
N SER A 163 25.75 -25.25 7.68
CA SER A 163 25.18 -26.35 8.47
C SER A 163 23.73 -26.06 8.88
N ARG A 164 22.88 -27.09 8.82
CA ARG A 164 21.48 -27.01 9.30
C ARG A 164 21.38 -26.87 10.82
N ASP A 165 22.39 -27.34 11.54
CA ASP A 165 22.44 -27.30 13.01
C ASP A 165 22.92 -25.95 13.56
N ASP A 166 23.18 -24.98 12.68
CA ASP A 166 23.56 -23.64 13.08
C ASP A 166 22.39 -22.94 13.78
N GLU A 167 22.63 -22.46 15.00
CA GLU A 167 21.64 -21.78 15.85
C GLU A 167 20.97 -20.56 15.18
N ARG A 168 21.60 -20.00 14.14
CA ARG A 168 21.06 -18.88 13.38
C ARG A 168 19.91 -19.30 12.47
N VAL A 169 19.88 -20.53 11.94
CA VAL A 169 18.88 -20.97 10.95
C VAL A 169 17.45 -20.87 11.49
N PRO A 170 17.12 -21.41 12.69
CA PRO A 170 15.78 -21.27 13.26
C PRO A 170 15.40 -19.81 13.53
N ALA A 171 16.36 -18.98 13.99
CA ALA A 171 16.12 -17.58 14.26
C ALA A 171 15.83 -16.77 12.99
N LEU A 172 16.59 -17.01 11.91
CA LEU A 172 16.38 -16.37 10.61
C LEU A 172 15.03 -16.78 9.99
N ASN A 173 14.71 -18.08 10.01
CA ASN A 173 13.43 -18.60 9.54
C ASN A 173 12.25 -18.03 10.33
N LEU A 174 12.39 -17.88 11.65
CA LEU A 174 11.38 -17.27 12.50
C LEU A 174 11.12 -15.80 12.10
N LEU A 175 12.18 -15.00 11.95
CA LEU A 175 12.03 -13.59 11.58
C LEU A 175 11.37 -13.43 10.20
N ILE A 176 11.79 -14.21 9.20
CA ILE A 176 11.18 -14.21 7.86
C ILE A 176 9.71 -14.62 7.94
N CYS A 177 9.38 -15.67 8.70
CA CYS A 177 8.02 -16.14 8.91
C CYS A 177 7.12 -15.08 9.55
N LEU A 178 7.61 -14.37 10.58
CA LEU A 178 6.81 -13.33 11.25
C LEU A 178 6.57 -12.14 10.32
N VAL A 179 7.59 -11.66 9.60
CA VAL A 179 7.43 -10.56 8.63
C VAL A 179 6.44 -10.95 7.54
N SER A 180 6.61 -12.13 6.95
CA SER A 180 5.80 -12.55 5.80
C SER A 180 4.36 -12.92 6.15
N ARG A 181 4.13 -13.60 7.28
CA ARG A 181 2.80 -14.10 7.64
C ARG A 181 2.11 -13.32 8.74
N TYR A 182 2.83 -12.86 9.75
CA TYR A 182 2.21 -12.09 10.83
C TYR A 182 2.03 -10.61 10.44
N PHE A 183 2.97 -10.00 9.71
CA PHE A 183 2.87 -8.61 9.22
C PHE A 183 2.42 -8.52 7.76
N ASP A 184 1.79 -9.58 7.26
CA ASP A 184 1.07 -9.60 5.98
C ASP A 184 1.95 -9.36 4.73
N GLN A 185 3.28 -9.57 4.82
CA GLN A 185 4.23 -9.46 3.70
C GLN A 185 4.40 -10.80 2.96
N ARG A 186 3.29 -11.37 2.47
CA ARG A 186 3.25 -12.75 1.94
C ARG A 186 4.17 -12.99 0.74
N ASP A 187 4.52 -11.94 0.00
CA ASP A 187 5.47 -12.01 -1.12
C ASP A 187 6.91 -12.37 -0.67
N LEU A 188 7.22 -12.30 0.62
CA LEU A 188 8.49 -12.70 1.22
C LEU A 188 8.43 -14.07 1.90
N ALA A 189 7.29 -14.78 1.85
CA ALA A 189 7.11 -16.03 2.57
C ALA A 189 7.97 -17.17 1.97
N ASP A 190 8.48 -18.03 2.86
CA ASP A 190 9.06 -19.31 2.45
C ASP A 190 7.91 -20.29 2.14
N GLU A 191 7.74 -20.61 0.87
CA GLU A 191 6.85 -21.69 0.45
C GLU A 191 7.60 -23.03 0.56
N PRO A 192 7.09 -23.99 1.36
CA PRO A 192 7.70 -25.31 1.43
C PRO A 192 7.49 -26.04 0.10
N SER A 193 8.58 -26.60 -0.44
CA SER A 193 8.60 -27.49 -1.60
C SER A 193 8.02 -28.86 -1.28
#